data_AF-A0A399NTD4-F1
#
_entry.id   AF-A0A399NTD4-F1
#
_cell.length_a   1.000
_cell.length_b   1.000
_cell.length_c   1.000
_cell.angle_alpha   90.00
_cell.angle_beta   90.00
_cell.angle_gamma   90.00
#
_symmetry.space_group_name_H-M   'P 1'
#
loop_
_entity.id
_entity.type
_entity.pdbx_description
1 polymer ?
#
loop_
_entity_poly.entity_id
_entity_poly.type
_entity_poly.pdbx_seq_one_letter_code
_entity_poly.pdbx_strand_id
1 'polypeptide(L)' 'GSASPSAPVDLNTATAEQLETLPRVGPSLAARIIAWRSAHGRFARVADLGRVPGIGDRTLASLTPLVRV' A
#
# COMPACT_ATOMS: atom_id res chain seq x y z
N GLY A 1 -18.05 -4.47 -19.58
CA GLY A 1 -17.20 -3.71 -18.64
C GLY A 1 -16.12 -4.64 -18.16
N SER A 2 -14.89 -4.48 -18.64
CA SER A 2 -13.76 -5.30 -18.24
C SER A 2 -12.83 -4.42 -17.42
N ALA A 3 -12.99 -4.44 -16.10
CA ALA A 3 -11.93 -3.99 -15.21
C ALA A 3 -10.84 -5.06 -15.29
N SER A 4 -9.89 -4.89 -16.21
CA SER A 4 -8.66 -5.66 -16.20
C SER A 4 -8.10 -5.65 -14.78
N PRO A 5 -7.67 -6.79 -14.22
CA PRO A 5 -7.03 -6.80 -12.92
C PRO A 5 -5.76 -5.97 -13.03
N SER A 6 -5.85 -4.68 -12.68
CA SER A 6 -4.68 -3.83 -12.53
C SER A 6 -3.77 -4.58 -11.58
N ALA A 7 -2.61 -4.98 -12.09
CA ALA A 7 -1.73 -5.91 -11.38
C ALA A 7 -1.52 -5.40 -9.94
N PRO A 8 -1.53 -6.30 -8.95
CA PRO A 8 -1.41 -5.90 -7.56
C PRO A 8 -0.14 -5.07 -7.36
N VAL A 9 -0.27 -3.94 -6.67
CA VAL A 9 0.82 -2.99 -6.47
C VAL A 9 1.83 -3.57 -5.47
N ASP A 10 3.07 -3.73 -5.89
CA ASP A 10 4.17 -4.22 -5.05
C ASP A 10 4.59 -3.16 -4.01
N LEU A 11 4.29 -3.36 -2.73
CA LEU A 11 4.58 -2.38 -1.66
C LEU A 11 6.07 -2.05 -1.51
N ASN A 12 6.93 -3.01 -1.86
CA ASN A 12 8.38 -2.88 -1.77
C ASN A 12 9.00 -2.07 -2.91
N THR A 13 8.38 -2.06 -4.09
CA THR A 13 8.89 -1.36 -5.29
C THR A 13 7.99 -0.22 -5.73
N ALA A 14 6.78 -0.11 -5.19
CA ALA A 14 5.81 0.89 -5.57
C ALA A 14 6.32 2.30 -5.31
N THR A 15 6.01 3.18 -6.25
CA THR A 15 6.22 4.63 -6.12
C THR A 15 5.07 5.28 -5.35
N ALA A 16 5.26 6.54 -4.95
CA ALA A 16 4.20 7.31 -4.28
C ALA A 16 2.94 7.35 -5.15
N GLU A 17 3.09 7.68 -6.43
CA GLU A 17 1.99 7.75 -7.39
C GLU A 17 1.24 6.42 -7.52
N GLN A 18 1.95 5.29 -7.55
CA GLN A 18 1.31 3.96 -7.60
C GLN A 18 0.52 3.66 -6.33
N LEU A 19 1.06 4.01 -5.16
CA LEU A 19 0.34 3.87 -3.90
C LEU A 19 -0.89 4.78 -3.85
N GLU A 20 -0.79 6.00 -4.39
CA GLU A 20 -1.90 6.97 -4.48
C GLU A 20 -3.04 6.51 -5.41
N THR A 21 -2.77 5.60 -6.36
CA THR A 21 -3.84 4.96 -7.15
C THR A 21 -4.75 4.06 -6.32
N LEU A 22 -4.29 3.65 -5.13
CA LEU A 22 -5.02 2.73 -4.28
C LEU A 22 -6.15 3.46 -3.53
N PRO A 23 -7.33 2.82 -3.40
CA PRO A 23 -8.42 3.41 -2.66
C PRO A 23 -8.01 3.65 -1.21
N ARG A 24 -8.35 4.82 -0.67
CA ARG A 24 -8.03 5.26 0.71
C ARG A 24 -6.55 5.62 0.95
N VAL A 25 -5.68 5.52 -0.05
CA VAL A 25 -4.29 5.96 0.02
C VAL A 25 -4.15 7.32 -0.63
N GLY A 26 -3.94 8.36 0.17
CA GLY A 26 -3.61 9.69 -0.32
C GLY A 26 -2.10 9.96 -0.32
N PRO A 27 -1.66 11.13 -0.81
CA PRO A 27 -0.24 11.52 -0.87
C PRO A 27 0.48 11.40 0.47
N SER A 28 -0.21 11.79 1.55
CA SER A 28 0.33 11.69 2.92
C SER A 28 0.56 10.24 3.35
N LEU A 29 -0.30 9.31 2.94
CA LEU A 29 -0.23 7.92 3.35
C LEU A 29 0.78 7.16 2.47
N ALA A 30 0.82 7.44 1.17
CA ALA A 30 1.84 6.94 0.25
C ALA A 30 3.26 7.32 0.73
N ALA A 31 3.48 8.59 1.08
CA ALA A 31 4.75 9.04 1.65
C ALA A 31 5.11 8.30 2.95
N ARG A 32 4.12 8.03 3.82
CA ARG A 32 4.34 7.25 5.05
C ARG A 32 4.70 5.80 4.79
N ILE A 33 4.09 5.14 3.80
CA ILE A 33 4.44 3.76 3.42
C ILE A 33 5.90 3.71 2.97
N ILE A 34 6.33 4.67 2.14
CA ILE A 34 7.72 4.77 1.66
C ILE A 34 8.69 5.08 2.81
N ALA A 35 8.34 6.02 3.69
CA ALA A 35 9.15 6.34 4.87
C ALA A 35 9.25 5.13 5.82
N TRP A 36 8.13 4.42 6.04
CA TRP A 36 8.08 3.25 6.89
C TRP A 36 8.98 2.14 6.36
N ARG A 37 8.93 1.83 5.05
CA ARG A 37 9.82 0.81 4.46
C ARG A 37 11.30 1.22 4.48
N SER A 38 11.58 2.52 4.40
CA SER A 38 12.94 3.03 4.51
C SER A 38 13.49 2.88 5.94
N ALA A 39 12.65 3.14 6.95
CA ALA A 39 13.02 3.08 8.36
C ALA A 39 13.02 1.66 8.95
N HIS A 40 12.06 0.81 8.57
CA HIS A 40 11.87 -0.53 9.13
C HIS A 40 12.34 -1.66 8.19
N GLY A 41 12.62 -1.33 6.93
CA GLY A 41 12.91 -2.29 5.89
C GLY A 41 11.68 -2.73 5.10
N ARG A 42 11.88 -3.74 4.26
CA ARG A 42 10.88 -4.23 3.29
C ARG A 42 9.65 -4.79 4.01
N PHE A 43 8.46 -4.63 3.40
CA PHE A 43 7.25 -5.31 3.85
C PHE A 43 7.39 -6.81 3.59
N ALA A 44 7.24 -7.62 4.64
CA ALA A 44 7.31 -9.08 4.55
C ALA A 44 5.99 -9.72 4.10
N ARG A 45 4.87 -9.03 4.35
CA ARG A 45 3.51 -9.44 3.97
C ARG A 45 2.62 -8.20 3.89
N VAL A 46 1.51 -8.33 3.20
CA VAL A 46 0.54 -7.24 3.02
C VAL A 46 -0.02 -6.72 4.36
N ALA A 47 -0.17 -7.61 5.35
CA ALA A 47 -0.62 -7.23 6.69
C ALA A 47 0.30 -6.22 7.42
N ASP A 48 1.58 -6.12 7.04
CA ASP A 48 2.50 -5.15 7.63
C ASP A 48 2.14 -3.69 7.26
N LEU A 49 1.31 -3.46 6.23
CA LEU A 49 0.72 -2.12 6.00
C LEU A 49 -0.08 -1.63 7.20
N GLY A 50 -0.74 -2.52 7.96
CA GLY A 50 -1.46 -2.14 9.18
C GLY A 50 -0.56 -1.57 10.28
N ARG A 51 0.78 -1.73 10.17
CA ARG A 51 1.76 -1.12 11.08
C ARG A 51 2.11 0.32 10.70
N VAL A 52 1.74 0.75 9.50
CA VAL A 52 1.99 2.11 9.03
C VAL A 52 0.98 3.05 9.70
N PRO A 53 1.45 4.09 10.43
CA PRO A 53 0.55 5.01 11.12
C PRO A 53 -0.36 5.73 10.13
N GLY A 54 -1.67 5.58 10.29
CA GLY A 54 -2.69 6.10 9.38
C GLY A 54 -3.38 5.03 8.52
N ILE A 55 -2.83 3.81 8.46
CA ILE A 55 -3.52 2.64 7.90
C ILE A 55 -4.28 1.95 9.03
N GLY A 56 -5.59 2.16 9.08
CA GLY A 56 -6.48 1.37 9.92
C GLY A 56 -6.94 0.09 9.24
N ASP A 57 -7.61 -0.79 9.99
CA ASP A 57 -8.14 -2.08 9.52
C ASP A 57 -8.98 -1.96 8.25
N ARG A 58 -9.77 -0.88 8.17
CA ARG A 58 -10.66 -0.61 7.03
C ARG A 58 -9.89 -0.30 5.75
N THR A 59 -8.80 0.46 5.88
CA THR A 59 -7.90 0.76 4.76
C THR A 59 -7.14 -0.50 4.37
N LEU A 60 -6.55 -1.21 5.34
CA LEU A 60 -5.83 -2.46 5.10
C LEU A 60 -6.70 -3.49 4.36
N ALA A 61 -7.94 -3.69 4.78
CA ALA A 61 -8.86 -4.64 4.13
C ALA A 61 -9.14 -4.28 2.66
N SER A 62 -9.30 -2.99 2.34
CA SER A 62 -9.48 -2.54 0.95
C SER A 62 -8.20 -2.66 0.11
N LEU A 63 -7.03 -2.49 0.73
CA LEU A 63 -5.74 -2.59 0.05
C LEU A 63 -5.29 -4.03 -0.16
N THR A 64 -5.62 -4.93 0.77
CA THR A 64 -5.17 -6.33 0.77
C THR A 64 -5.35 -7.05 -0.58
N PRO A 65 -6.50 -6.95 -1.27
CA PRO A 65 -6.67 -7.60 -2.58
C PRO A 65 -6.00 -6.86 -3.75
N LEU A 66 -5.50 -5.64 -3.54
CA LEU A 66 -4.94 -4.75 -4.58
C LEU A 66 -3.42 -4.62 -4.50
N VAL A 67 -2.78 -5.21 -3.49
CA VAL A 67 -1.35 -5.04 -3.22
C VAL A 67 -0.66 -6.38 -2.95
N ARG A 68 0.66 -6.41 -3.14
CA ARG A 68 1.54 -7.56 -2.89
C ARG A 68 2.87 -7.09 -2.31
N VAL A 69 3.68 -8.01 -1.80
CA VAL A 69 5.03 -7.73 -1.26
C VAL A 69 6.11 -8.34 -2.12
#